data_AF-A0A542GAV2-F1
#
_entry.id   AF-A0A542GAV2-F1
#
_cell.length_a   1.000
_cell.length_b   1.000
_cell.length_c   1.000
_cell.angle_alpha   90.00
_cell.angle_beta   90.00
_cell.angle_gamma   90.00
#
_symmetry.space_group_name_H-M   'P 1'
#
loop_
_entity.id
_entity.type
_entity.pdbx_description
1 polymer ?
#
loop_
_entity_poly.entity_id
_entity_poly.type
_entity_poly.pdbx_seq_one_letter_code
_entity_poly.pdbx_strand_id
1 'polypeptide(L)'
;MVRPNEEVEALLQEYADLIAITGGEAFKARAYERAARPIGGHPADVSHLDVAGLKGVPGVGKSIAEKVIEYFRTGHVTVIEERRARIPAGVRQLITIPALGLKKATVLWEGLHISSGERAWPTPSGRGNCATWRGRPGKTTDGYEQLLLRLLTPHS
;
A
#
# COMPACT_ATOMS: atom_id res chain seq x y z
N MET A 1 -1.79 11.85 -21.44
CA MET A 1 -2.73 10.75 -21.17
C MET A 1 -1.92 9.60 -20.61
N VAL A 2 -2.33 9.07 -19.46
CA VAL A 2 -1.75 7.86 -18.88
C VAL A 2 -2.09 6.71 -19.82
N ARG A 3 -1.15 5.78 -20.04
CA ARG A 3 -1.43 4.62 -20.91
C ARG A 3 -2.39 3.67 -20.20
N PRO A 4 -3.33 3.01 -20.89
CA PRO A 4 -4.22 2.02 -20.27
C PRO A 4 -3.43 0.91 -19.54
N ASN A 5 -2.23 0.58 -20.03
CA ASN A 5 -1.31 -0.34 -19.37
C ASN A 5 -0.86 0.17 -17.99
N GLU A 6 -0.54 1.45 -17.87
CA GLU A 6 -0.12 2.10 -16.62
C GLU A 6 -1.30 2.21 -15.63
N GLU A 7 -2.52 2.44 -16.13
CA GLU A 7 -3.74 2.43 -15.30
C GLU A 7 -3.99 1.05 -14.68
N VAL A 8 -3.89 -0.01 -15.49
CA VAL A 8 -4.05 -1.38 -14.99
C VAL A 8 -2.91 -1.78 -14.05
N GLU A 9 -1.67 -1.38 -14.34
CA GLU A 9 -0.54 -1.59 -13.42
C GLU A 9 -0.83 -0.96 -12.05
N ALA A 10 -1.23 0.31 -12.02
CA ALA A 10 -1.56 1.02 -10.79
C ALA A 10 -2.72 0.34 -10.04
N LEU A 11 -3.76 -0.08 -10.74
CA LEU A 11 -4.92 -0.76 -10.17
C LEU A 11 -4.54 -2.11 -9.52
N LEU A 12 -3.74 -2.93 -10.21
CA LEU A 12 -3.30 -4.23 -9.69
C LEU A 12 -2.32 -4.06 -8.52
N GLN A 13 -1.45 -3.05 -8.58
CA GLN A 13 -0.54 -2.72 -7.50
C GLN A 13 -1.30 -2.26 -6.25
N GLU A 14 -2.31 -1.40 -6.42
CA GLU A 14 -3.20 -1.00 -5.35
C GLU A 14 -3.90 -2.21 -4.74
N TYR A 15 -4.46 -3.10 -5.56
CA TYR A 15 -5.15 -4.29 -5.04
C TYR A 15 -4.22 -5.21 -4.25
N ALA A 16 -2.97 -5.37 -4.68
CA ALA A 16 -1.96 -6.11 -3.93
C ALA A 16 -1.73 -5.51 -2.54
N ASP A 17 -1.59 -4.18 -2.48
CA ASP A 17 -1.39 -3.44 -1.24
C ASP A 17 -2.64 -3.55 -0.32
N LEU A 18 -3.85 -3.43 -0.87
CA LEU A 18 -5.12 -3.62 -0.14
C LEU A 18 -5.20 -5.01 0.52
N ILE A 19 -4.82 -6.06 -0.21
CA ILE A 19 -4.82 -7.43 0.34
C ILE A 19 -3.78 -7.55 1.47
N ALA A 20 -2.58 -6.99 1.28
CA ALA A 20 -1.51 -7.05 2.26
C ALA A 20 -1.90 -6.36 3.58
N ILE A 21 -2.57 -5.20 3.50
CA ILE A 21 -2.97 -4.41 4.65
C ILE A 21 -4.18 -5.01 5.38
N THR A 22 -5.16 -5.51 4.64
CA THR A 22 -6.39 -6.06 5.25
C THR A 22 -6.22 -7.47 5.82
N GLY A 23 -4.98 -7.99 5.86
CA GLY A 23 -4.67 -9.33 6.38
C GLY A 23 -5.18 -10.47 5.50
N GLY A 24 -5.33 -10.22 4.19
CA GLY A 24 -5.75 -11.24 3.24
C GLY A 24 -4.66 -12.26 2.92
N GLU A 25 -4.92 -13.15 1.96
CA GLU A 25 -3.95 -14.17 1.55
C GLU A 25 -2.70 -13.54 0.91
N ALA A 26 -1.57 -13.60 1.61
CA ALA A 26 -0.29 -13.04 1.16
C ALA A 26 0.17 -13.60 -0.20
N PHE A 27 -0.21 -14.83 -0.53
CA PHE A 27 0.05 -15.42 -1.84
C PHE A 27 -0.68 -14.66 -2.96
N LYS A 28 -1.94 -14.28 -2.75
CA LYS A 28 -2.71 -13.48 -3.72
C LYS A 28 -2.09 -12.09 -3.88
N ALA A 29 -1.75 -11.41 -2.79
CA ALA A 29 -1.09 -10.10 -2.85
C ALA A 29 0.17 -10.13 -3.74
N ARG A 30 1.05 -11.13 -3.51
CA ARG A 30 2.26 -11.32 -4.32
C ARG A 30 1.98 -11.65 -5.78
N ALA A 31 0.89 -12.37 -6.07
CA ALA A 31 0.51 -12.67 -7.45
C ALA A 31 0.11 -11.39 -8.20
N TYR A 32 -0.70 -10.52 -7.58
CA TYR A 32 -1.09 -9.24 -8.19
C TYR A 32 0.10 -8.28 -8.35
N GLU A 33 0.97 -8.18 -7.34
CA GLU A 33 2.20 -7.37 -7.42
C GLU A 33 3.12 -7.84 -8.56
N ARG A 34 3.29 -9.16 -8.72
CA ARG A 34 4.09 -9.73 -9.82
C ARG A 34 3.46 -9.54 -11.19
N ALA A 35 2.12 -9.49 -11.28
CA ALA A 35 1.39 -9.29 -12.52
C ALA A 35 1.34 -7.81 -12.96
N ALA A 36 1.37 -6.87 -12.01
CA ALA A 36 1.25 -5.44 -12.30
C ALA A 36 2.36 -4.93 -13.23
N ARG A 37 3.62 -5.23 -12.88
CA ARG A 37 4.79 -4.70 -13.60
C ARG A 37 4.91 -5.18 -15.05
N PRO A 38 4.73 -6.49 -15.36
CA PRO A 38 4.70 -6.95 -16.75
C PRO A 38 3.53 -6.42 -17.58
N ILE A 39 2.38 -6.13 -16.96
CA ILE A 39 1.23 -5.52 -17.63
C ILE A 39 1.52 -4.07 -18.00
N GLY A 40 2.03 -3.27 -17.04
CA GLY A 40 2.38 -1.87 -17.29
C GLY A 40 3.47 -1.70 -18.35
N GLY A 41 4.48 -2.58 -18.31
CA GLY A 41 5.56 -2.62 -19.29
C GLY A 41 5.24 -3.37 -20.59
N HIS A 42 4.01 -3.86 -20.79
CA HIS A 42 3.67 -4.65 -21.97
C HIS A 42 3.73 -3.77 -23.23
N PRO A 43 4.35 -4.24 -24.34
CA PRO A 43 4.52 -3.43 -25.55
C PRO A 43 3.22 -3.20 -26.32
N ALA A 44 2.25 -4.12 -26.20
CA ALA A 44 0.92 -3.94 -26.78
C ALA A 44 -0.05 -3.33 -25.77
N ASP A 45 -1.07 -2.65 -26.29
CA ASP A 45 -2.17 -2.12 -25.49
C ASP A 45 -2.98 -3.27 -24.88
N VAL A 46 -2.99 -3.35 -23.54
CA VAL A 46 -3.66 -4.43 -22.82
C VAL A 46 -5.19 -4.31 -22.83
N SER A 47 -5.73 -3.14 -23.20
CA SER A 47 -7.17 -2.94 -23.35
C SER A 47 -7.77 -3.68 -24.55
N HIS A 48 -6.95 -4.02 -25.54
CA HIS A 48 -7.36 -4.77 -26.72
C HIS A 48 -7.07 -6.28 -26.62
N LEU A 49 -6.53 -6.74 -25.48
CA LEU A 49 -6.19 -8.15 -25.30
C LEU A 49 -7.34 -8.93 -24.63
N ASP A 50 -7.69 -10.07 -25.23
CA ASP A 50 -8.59 -11.04 -24.62
C ASP A 50 -7.91 -11.79 -23.46
N VAL A 51 -8.69 -12.58 -22.71
CA VAL A 51 -8.20 -13.42 -21.59
C VAL A 51 -6.99 -14.26 -22.01
N ALA A 52 -7.00 -14.81 -23.23
CA ALA A 52 -5.90 -15.63 -23.73
C ALA A 52 -4.61 -14.81 -23.94
N GLY A 53 -4.72 -13.58 -24.48
CA GLY A 53 -3.59 -12.68 -24.67
C GLY A 53 -3.02 -12.21 -23.34
N LEU A 54 -3.89 -11.83 -22.39
CA LEU A 54 -3.48 -11.44 -21.04
C LEU A 54 -2.79 -12.58 -20.29
N LYS A 55 -3.26 -13.83 -20.43
CA LYS A 55 -2.60 -15.01 -19.84
C LYS A 55 -1.21 -15.30 -20.42
N GLY A 56 -0.87 -14.74 -21.58
CA GLY A 56 0.48 -14.81 -22.14
C GLY A 56 1.49 -13.95 -21.38
N VAL A 57 1.01 -12.98 -20.60
CA VAL A 57 1.86 -12.10 -19.80
C VAL A 57 2.36 -12.87 -18.56
N PRO A 58 3.68 -12.83 -18.27
CA PRO A 58 4.25 -13.56 -17.14
C PRO A 58 3.64 -13.09 -15.82
N GLY A 59 3.19 -14.03 -15.00
CA GLY A 59 2.53 -13.74 -13.72
C GLY A 59 1.03 -13.48 -13.81
N VAL A 60 0.45 -13.39 -15.02
CA VAL A 60 -1.00 -13.16 -15.21
C VAL A 60 -1.74 -14.49 -15.33
N GLY A 61 -2.50 -14.82 -14.29
CA GLY A 61 -3.42 -15.98 -14.30
C GLY A 61 -4.81 -15.62 -14.83
N LYS A 62 -5.66 -16.65 -14.99
CA LYS A 62 -7.08 -16.49 -15.42
C LYS A 62 -7.83 -15.45 -14.58
N SER A 63 -7.73 -15.52 -13.25
CA SER A 63 -8.43 -14.61 -12.34
C SER A 63 -7.91 -13.17 -12.35
N ILE A 64 -6.70 -12.94 -12.84
CA ILE A 64 -6.14 -11.59 -13.01
C ILE A 64 -6.64 -11.03 -14.34
N ALA A 65 -6.52 -11.81 -15.42
CA ALA A 65 -7.04 -11.44 -16.73
C ALA A 65 -8.54 -11.09 -16.71
N GLU A 66 -9.35 -11.87 -16.01
CA GLU A 66 -10.80 -11.58 -15.84
C GLU A 66 -11.05 -10.23 -15.17
N LYS A 67 -10.26 -9.86 -14.15
CA LYS A 67 -10.40 -8.55 -13.47
C LYS A 67 -9.97 -7.39 -14.34
N VAL A 68 -8.93 -7.58 -15.16
CA VAL A 68 -8.48 -6.57 -16.12
C VAL A 68 -9.57 -6.30 -17.16
N ILE A 69 -10.21 -7.35 -17.67
CA ILE A 69 -11.35 -7.21 -18.60
C ILE A 69 -12.56 -6.58 -17.91
N GLU A 70 -12.86 -6.98 -16.66
CA GLU A 70 -13.90 -6.33 -15.87
C GLU A 70 -13.63 -4.83 -15.78
N TYR A 71 -12.42 -4.43 -15.40
CA TYR A 71 -12.03 -3.02 -15.32
C TYR A 71 -12.27 -2.25 -16.62
N PHE A 72 -11.89 -2.79 -17.78
CA PHE A 72 -12.14 -2.12 -19.05
C PHE A 72 -13.62 -2.07 -19.44
N ARG A 73 -14.43 -3.03 -18.97
CA ARG A 73 -15.87 -3.09 -19.27
C ARG A 73 -16.70 -2.18 -18.38
N THR A 74 -16.36 -2.08 -17.09
CA THR A 74 -17.19 -1.39 -16.07
C THR A 74 -16.53 -0.11 -15.54
N GLY A 75 -15.24 0.11 -15.81
CA GLY A 75 -14.43 1.20 -15.24
C GLY A 75 -13.96 0.95 -13.80
N HIS A 76 -14.49 -0.09 -13.14
CA HIS A 76 -14.24 -0.39 -11.73
C HIS A 76 -14.27 -1.89 -11.48
N VAL A 77 -13.43 -2.38 -10.57
CA VAL A 77 -13.43 -3.79 -10.15
C VAL A 77 -14.09 -3.90 -8.79
N THR A 78 -15.23 -4.57 -8.73
CA THR A 78 -16.08 -4.65 -7.52
C THR A 78 -15.29 -5.06 -6.28
N VAL A 79 -14.43 -6.08 -6.44
CA VAL A 79 -13.62 -6.63 -5.36
C VAL A 79 -12.59 -5.62 -4.82
N ILE A 80 -12.08 -4.72 -5.66
CA ILE A 80 -11.13 -3.68 -5.24
C ILE A 80 -11.86 -2.63 -4.38
N GLU A 81 -13.04 -2.19 -4.84
CA GLU A 81 -13.86 -1.21 -4.11
C GLU A 81 -14.30 -1.73 -2.73
N GLU A 82 -14.72 -2.99 -2.64
CA GLU A 82 -15.05 -3.63 -1.36
C GLU A 82 -13.86 -3.63 -0.39
N ARG A 83 -12.63 -3.84 -0.90
CA ARG A 83 -11.43 -3.80 -0.07
C ARG A 83 -11.07 -2.37 0.35
N ARG A 84 -11.22 -1.38 -0.54
CA ARG A 84 -11.07 0.04 -0.20
C ARG A 84 -12.03 0.46 0.92
N ALA A 85 -13.25 -0.07 0.91
CA ALA A 85 -14.24 0.23 1.97
C ALA A 85 -13.81 -0.30 3.35
N ARG A 86 -13.04 -1.38 3.42
CA ARG A 86 -12.51 -1.94 4.68
C ARG A 86 -11.32 -1.15 5.25
N ILE A 87 -10.75 -0.21 4.50
CA ILE A 87 -9.66 0.63 5.01
C ILE A 87 -10.21 1.66 6.01
N PRO A 88 -9.62 1.79 7.21
CA PRO A 88 -9.97 2.82 8.18
C PRO A 88 -9.86 4.23 7.58
N ALA A 89 -10.78 5.12 7.95
CA ALA A 89 -10.80 6.49 7.44
C ALA A 89 -9.47 7.25 7.65
N GLY A 90 -8.76 6.99 8.76
CA GLY A 90 -7.47 7.60 9.05
C GLY A 90 -6.35 7.20 8.08
N VAL A 91 -6.36 5.95 7.57
CA VAL A 91 -5.41 5.53 6.52
C VAL A 91 -5.76 6.21 5.19
N ARG A 92 -7.05 6.32 4.86
CA ARG A 92 -7.51 7.00 3.63
C ARG A 92 -7.06 8.46 3.56
N GLN A 93 -7.07 9.17 4.69
CA GLN A 93 -6.59 10.56 4.79
C GLN A 93 -5.06 10.69 4.60
N LEU A 94 -4.30 9.63 4.87
CA LEU A 94 -2.85 9.64 4.64
C LEU A 94 -2.49 9.31 3.19
N ILE A 95 -3.32 8.52 2.50
CA ILE A 95 -3.12 8.17 1.07
C ILE A 95 -3.35 9.38 0.17
N THR A 96 -4.18 10.35 0.57
CA THR A 96 -4.37 11.59 -0.21
C THR A 96 -3.11 12.44 -0.30
N ILE A 97 -2.09 12.16 0.52
CA ILE A 97 -0.77 12.81 0.43
C ILE A 97 0.03 12.07 -0.66
N PRO A 98 0.35 12.71 -1.81
CA PRO A 98 0.95 12.04 -2.97
C PRO A 98 2.30 11.36 -2.71
N ALA A 99 2.97 11.67 -1.58
CA ALA A 99 4.26 11.11 -1.20
C ALA A 99 4.17 9.82 -0.34
N LEU A 100 3.01 9.55 0.27
CA LEU A 100 2.88 8.49 1.26
C LEU A 100 2.45 7.16 0.63
N GLY A 101 1.53 7.14 -0.33
CA GLY A 101 1.06 5.89 -0.94
C GLY A 101 0.44 4.91 0.08
N LEU A 102 -0.23 3.87 -0.42
CA LEU A 102 -1.04 2.98 0.42
C LEU A 102 -0.20 2.21 1.47
N LYS A 103 0.93 1.61 1.06
CA LYS A 103 1.84 0.89 1.98
C LYS A 103 2.39 1.77 3.11
N LYS A 104 2.92 2.97 2.84
CA LYS A 104 3.51 3.81 3.91
C LYS A 104 2.43 4.48 4.76
N ALA A 105 1.28 4.83 4.17
CA ALA A 105 0.15 5.36 4.91
C ALA A 105 -0.34 4.38 5.99
N THR A 106 -0.44 3.09 5.69
CA THR A 106 -0.81 2.07 6.69
C THR A 106 0.25 1.94 7.78
N VAL A 107 1.53 1.81 7.41
CA VAL A 107 2.62 1.70 8.40
C VAL A 107 2.66 2.93 9.32
N LEU A 108 2.45 4.12 8.76
CA LEU A 108 2.39 5.36 9.52
C LEU A 108 1.15 5.39 10.44
N TRP A 109 -0.02 5.00 9.95
CA TRP A 109 -1.24 4.94 10.74
C TRP A 109 -1.15 3.94 11.90
N GLU A 110 -0.62 2.74 11.65
CA GLU A 110 -0.36 1.74 12.69
C GLU A 110 0.64 2.27 13.73
N GLY A 111 1.74 2.90 13.29
CA GLY A 111 2.72 3.52 14.18
C GLY A 111 2.13 4.64 15.05
N LEU A 112 1.29 5.50 14.46
CA LEU A 112 0.60 6.58 15.17
C LEU A 112 -0.49 6.06 16.12
N HIS A 113 -1.18 4.96 15.80
CA HIS A 113 -2.15 4.35 16.72
C HIS A 113 -1.45 3.61 17.88
N ILE A 114 -0.26 3.06 17.65
CA ILE A 114 0.60 2.52 18.71
C ILE A 114 1.18 3.64 19.60
N SER A 115 1.43 4.83 19.03
CA SER A 115 1.88 6.00 19.82
C SER A 115 0.74 6.76 20.51
N SER A 116 -0.47 6.70 19.94
CA SER A 116 -1.68 7.36 20.46
C SER A 116 -2.51 6.45 21.37
N GLY A 117 -2.18 5.15 21.43
CA GLY A 117 -2.56 4.29 22.53
C GLY A 117 -1.89 4.82 23.77
N GLU A 118 -2.56 5.77 24.43
CA GLU A 118 -2.45 6.19 25.82
C GLU A 118 -1.41 5.39 26.61
N ARG A 119 -0.14 5.68 26.34
CA ARG A 119 0.89 5.47 27.33
C ARG A 119 0.89 6.80 28.04
N ALA A 120 0.14 6.86 29.14
CA ALA A 120 0.43 7.81 30.20
C ALA A 120 1.96 7.83 30.31
N TRP A 121 2.56 8.92 29.85
CA TRP A 121 3.96 9.16 30.05
C TRP A 121 4.18 8.97 31.56
N PRO A 122 5.09 8.08 32.01
CA PRO A 122 5.53 8.24 33.36
C PRO A 122 6.26 9.58 33.35
N THR A 123 5.65 10.59 33.98
CA THR A 123 6.38 11.72 34.57
C THR A 123 7.68 11.18 35.12
N PRO A 124 8.86 11.61 34.66
CA PRO A 124 10.10 11.26 35.33
C PRO A 124 10.16 12.08 36.63
N SER A 125 9.33 11.70 37.60
CA SER A 125 9.49 12.15 38.97
C SER A 125 10.62 11.32 39.58
N GLY A 126 11.82 11.89 39.53
CA GLY A 126 12.86 11.67 40.53
C GLY A 126 13.54 10.30 40.56
N ARG A 127 14.81 10.29 40.11
CA ARG A 127 15.91 9.43 40.59
C ARG A 127 15.63 7.92 40.66
N GLY A 128 16.24 7.16 39.74
CA GLY A 128 16.59 5.77 40.03
C GLY A 128 16.66 4.84 38.84
N ASN A 129 17.88 4.66 38.33
CA ASN A 129 18.41 3.45 37.70
C ASN A 129 17.80 2.99 36.35
N CYS A 130 18.49 3.32 35.26
CA CYS A 130 18.29 2.75 33.93
C CYS A 130 18.74 1.28 33.91
N ALA A 131 17.80 0.36 34.10
CA ALA A 131 18.03 -1.05 33.83
C ALA A 131 17.92 -1.33 32.32
N THR A 132 19.02 -1.83 31.77
CA THR A 132 19.27 -2.30 30.40
C THR A 132 18.08 -3.03 29.74
N TRP A 133 17.57 -2.47 28.66
CA TRP A 133 16.85 -3.25 27.64
C TRP A 133 17.85 -3.86 26.66
N ARG A 134 18.08 -5.16 26.80
CA ARG A 134 18.90 -5.97 25.90
C ARG A 134 17.94 -6.77 25.02
N GLY A 135 17.97 -6.57 23.69
CA GLY A 135 17.45 -7.56 22.73
C GLY A 135 16.38 -7.08 21.73
N ARG A 136 16.77 -6.23 20.77
CA ARG A 136 16.45 -6.32 19.31
C ARG A 136 16.98 -5.05 18.62
N PRO A 137 17.69 -5.14 17.48
CA PRO A 137 18.11 -3.96 16.74
C PRO A 137 16.90 -3.37 16.03
N GLY A 138 16.13 -2.56 16.75
CA GLY A 138 15.08 -1.72 16.18
C GLY A 138 15.73 -0.63 15.34
N LYS A 139 15.26 -0.49 14.09
CA LYS A 139 15.56 0.70 13.30
C LYS A 139 15.04 1.90 14.07
N THR A 140 15.97 2.76 14.43
CA THR A 140 15.82 3.91 15.33
C THR A 140 14.62 4.77 14.92
N THR A 141 13.79 5.06 15.92
CA THR A 141 12.57 5.89 15.91
C THR A 141 12.82 7.33 15.42
N ASP A 142 14.07 7.77 15.38
CA ASP A 142 14.52 9.14 15.10
C ASP A 142 14.27 9.60 13.64
N GLY A 143 14.26 8.67 12.67
CA GLY A 143 14.15 9.02 11.25
C GLY A 143 12.76 9.50 10.81
N TYR A 144 11.70 9.05 11.50
CA TYR A 144 10.32 9.33 11.09
C TYR A 144 9.84 10.71 11.56
N GLU A 145 10.27 11.14 12.76
CA GLU A 145 10.02 12.51 13.24
C GLU A 145 10.74 13.53 12.37
N GLN A 146 11.98 13.24 11.94
CA GLN A 146 12.70 14.11 10.99
C GLN A 146 12.04 14.12 9.60
N LEU A 147 11.46 13.00 9.13
CA LEU A 147 10.74 12.97 7.86
C LEU A 147 9.45 13.81 7.90
N LEU A 148 8.72 13.75 9.02
CA LEU A 148 7.51 14.56 9.24
C LEU A 148 7.83 16.05 9.39
N LEU A 149 8.86 16.42 10.15
CA LEU A 149 9.32 17.79 10.29
C LEU A 149 9.76 18.40 8.96
N ARG A 150 10.40 17.61 8.10
CA ARG A 150 10.92 18.05 6.78
C ARG A 150 9.86 18.11 5.68
N LEU A 151 8.75 17.37 5.81
CA LEU A 151 7.61 17.43 4.88
C LEU A 151 6.58 18.51 5.24
N LEU A 152 6.55 18.95 6.51
CA LEU A 152 5.62 19.98 7.01
C LEU A 152 6.24 21.39 7.12
N THR A 153 7.53 21.57 6.80
CA THR A 153 8.14 22.91 6.70
C THR A 153 8.19 23.39 5.25
N PRO A 154 7.40 24.41 4.86
CA PRO A 154 7.62 25.09 3.58
C PRO A 154 9.01 25.75 3.62
N HIS A 155 9.86 25.44 2.64
CA HIS A 155 11.08 26.21 2.42
C HIS A 155 10.68 27.62 1.98
N SER A 156 10.89 28.61 2.86
CA SER A 156 11.01 30.02 2.47
C SER A 156 12.40 30.29 1.91
#